data_AF-A0A7S2G124-F1
#
_entry.id   AF-A0A7S2G124-F1
#
_cell.length_a   1.000
_cell.length_b   1.000
_cell.length_c   1.000
_cell.angle_alpha   90.00
_cell.angle_beta   90.00
_cell.angle_gamma   90.00
#
_symmetry.space_group_name_H-M   'P 1'
#
loop_
_entity.id
_entity.type
_entity.pdbx_description
1 polymer ?
#
loop_
_entity_poly.entity_id
_entity_poly.type
_entity_poly.pdbx_seq_one_letter_code
_entity_poly.pdbx_strand_id
1 'polypeptide(L)'
;GYLKAECIRLVLQTGRHVLVSDSDVAWTADPLPLLTSLMDQGAMLGASTDCLDVEADLDKTPRPFSPDMCGHAPNNTRGAVFNTGVLWFKSCDDAIGLARRWAMATLDLRDAYNDDQGAFNKLI
;
A
#
# COMPACT_ATOMS: atom_id res chain seq x y z
N GLY A 1 8.44 -9.82 1.68
CA GLY A 1 8.51 -8.88 2.81
C GLY A 1 9.78 -8.10 2.95
N TYR A 2 10.72 -8.54 3.81
CA TYR A 2 11.80 -7.68 4.34
C TYR A 2 12.59 -6.94 3.27
N LEU A 3 13.07 -7.66 2.25
CA LEU A 3 13.89 -7.09 1.19
C LEU A 3 13.16 -5.99 0.41
N LYS A 4 11.85 -6.17 0.13
CA LYS A 4 11.01 -5.16 -0.54
C LYS A 4 10.92 -3.89 0.31
N ALA A 5 10.51 -4.03 1.57
CA ALA A 5 10.34 -2.91 2.49
C ALA A 5 11.66 -2.17 2.80
N GLU A 6 12.75 -2.92 2.99
CA GLU A 6 14.08 -2.36 3.27
C GLU A 6 14.66 -1.64 2.05
N CYS A 7 14.47 -2.18 0.84
CA CYS A 7 14.88 -1.51 -0.39
C CYS A 7 14.15 -0.17 -0.53
N ILE A 8 12.83 -0.14 -0.34
CA ILE A 8 12.03 1.10 -0.34
C ILE A 8 12.60 2.09 0.67
N ARG A 9 12.87 1.65 1.91
CA ARG A 9 13.45 2.49 2.97
C ARG A 9 14.78 3.12 2.54
N LEU A 10 15.67 2.32 1.97
CA LEU A 10 16.99 2.79 1.52
C LEU A 10 16.88 3.83 0.40
N VAL A 11 15.97 3.65 -0.56
CA VAL A 11 15.75 4.62 -1.63
C VAL A 11 15.15 5.92 -1.09
N LEU A 12 14.17 5.84 -0.18
CA LEU A 12 13.58 7.01 0.47
C LEU A 12 14.64 7.84 1.22
N GLN A 13 15.61 7.20 1.86
CA GLN A 13 16.72 7.91 2.54
C GLN A 13 17.60 8.74 1.58
N THR A 14 17.52 8.49 0.28
CA THR A 14 18.23 9.31 -0.72
C THR A 14 17.48 10.59 -1.12
N GLY A 15 16.32 10.86 -0.53
CA GLY A 15 15.46 12.00 -0.89
C GLY A 15 14.52 11.72 -2.05
N ARG A 16 14.41 10.48 -2.52
CA ARG A 16 13.62 10.09 -3.71
C ARG A 16 12.30 9.46 -3.31
N HIS A 17 11.21 9.92 -3.92
CA HIS A 17 9.91 9.24 -3.83
C HIS A 17 10.01 7.87 -4.52
N VAL A 18 9.24 6.90 -4.03
CA VAL A 18 9.30 5.52 -4.53
C VAL A 18 7.93 5.10 -5.02
N LEU A 19 7.81 4.74 -6.29
CA LEU A 19 6.75 3.88 -6.80
C LEU A 19 7.35 2.49 -6.96
N VAL A 20 6.72 1.48 -6.36
CA VAL A 20 7.09 0.07 -6.51
C VAL A 20 5.91 -0.70 -7.05
N SER A 21 6.19 -1.65 -7.94
CA SER A 21 5.25 -2.67 -8.36
C SER A 21 5.89 -4.05 -8.28
N ASP A 22 5.10 -5.08 -8.03
CA ASP A 22 5.51 -6.46 -8.20
C ASP A 22 5.84 -6.74 -9.67
N SER A 23 6.64 -7.77 -9.93
CA SER A 23 7.15 -8.08 -11.28
C SER A 23 6.09 -8.59 -12.25
N ASP A 24 4.93 -9.02 -11.72
CA ASP A 24 3.77 -9.50 -12.46
C ASP A 24 2.72 -8.40 -12.74
N VAL A 25 2.99 -7.16 -12.35
CA VAL A 25 2.14 -6.00 -12.66
C VAL A 25 2.34 -5.55 -14.12
N ALA A 26 1.23 -5.43 -14.84
CA ALA A 26 1.18 -4.79 -16.16
C ALA A 26 0.51 -3.42 -16.07
N TRP A 27 1.28 -2.36 -16.32
CA TRP A 27 0.75 -0.99 -16.38
C TRP A 27 -0.01 -0.76 -17.67
N THR A 28 -1.30 -0.41 -17.58
CA THR A 28 -2.17 -0.13 -18.73
C THR A 28 -2.31 1.36 -19.01
N ALA A 29 -1.82 2.22 -18.11
CA ALA A 29 -1.83 3.67 -18.22
C ALA A 29 -0.64 4.29 -17.45
N ASP A 30 -0.33 5.55 -17.74
CA ASP A 30 0.66 6.33 -16.98
C ASP A 30 0.14 6.62 -15.55
N PRO A 31 0.85 6.19 -14.49
CA PRO A 31 0.42 6.46 -13.11
C PRO A 31 0.67 7.89 -12.64
N LEU A 32 1.49 8.68 -13.36
CA LEU A 32 1.93 10.00 -12.89
C LEU A 32 0.80 10.97 -12.52
N PRO A 33 -0.32 11.08 -13.28
CA PRO A 33 -1.43 11.94 -12.90
C PRO A 33 -2.04 11.59 -11.54
N LEU A 34 -2.20 10.29 -11.25
CA LEU A 34 -2.72 9.82 -9.95
C LEU A 34 -1.73 10.15 -8.83
N LEU A 35 -0.43 9.85 -9.03
CA LEU A 35 0.60 10.13 -8.03
C LEU A 35 0.71 11.62 -7.71
N THR A 36 0.60 12.47 -8.74
CA THR A 36 0.60 13.93 -8.57
C THR A 36 -0.56 14.38 -7.70
N SER A 37 -1.77 13.86 -7.96
CA SER A 37 -2.94 14.16 -7.14
C SER A 37 -2.77 13.74 -5.68
N LEU A 38 -2.17 12.57 -5.41
CA LEU A 38 -1.87 12.12 -4.05
C LEU A 38 -0.85 13.04 -3.36
N MET A 39 0.19 13.47 -4.07
CA MET A 39 1.19 14.40 -3.55
C MET A 39 0.57 15.76 -3.20
N ASP A 40 -0.30 16.29 -4.05
CA ASP A 40 -1.00 17.55 -3.84
C ASP A 40 -1.96 17.50 -2.64
N GLN A 41 -2.56 16.33 -2.40
CA GLN A 41 -3.38 16.05 -1.21
C GLN A 41 -2.54 15.86 0.08
N GLY A 42 -1.21 15.93 -0.01
CA GLY A 42 -0.31 15.77 1.12
C GLY A 42 -0.13 14.32 1.57
N ALA A 43 -0.55 13.33 0.76
CA ALA A 43 -0.38 11.92 1.11
C ALA A 43 1.11 11.56 1.24
N MET A 44 1.43 10.74 2.24
CA MET A 44 2.77 10.14 2.40
C MET A 44 2.88 8.75 1.78
N LEU A 45 1.74 8.11 1.53
CA LEU A 45 1.60 6.73 1.09
C LEU A 45 0.40 6.64 0.15
N GLY A 46 0.53 5.84 -0.91
CA GLY A 46 -0.57 5.33 -1.70
C GLY A 46 -0.44 3.82 -1.81
N ALA A 47 -1.51 3.08 -1.54
CA ALA A 47 -1.55 1.64 -1.69
C ALA A 47 -2.70 1.25 -2.61
N SER A 48 -2.49 0.26 -3.46
CA SER A 48 -3.61 -0.39 -4.14
C SER A 48 -4.48 -1.14 -3.14
N THR A 49 -5.72 -1.37 -3.54
CA THR A 49 -6.72 -2.13 -2.79
C THR A 49 -6.71 -3.57 -3.27
N ASP A 50 -7.08 -4.50 -2.39
CA ASP A 50 -7.21 -5.94 -2.72
C ASP A 50 -8.65 -6.28 -3.19
N CYS A 51 -9.40 -5.26 -3.62
CA CYS A 51 -10.75 -5.37 -4.15
C CYS A 51 -10.72 -6.18 -5.46
N LEU A 52 -11.41 -7.32 -5.46
CA LEU A 52 -11.55 -8.17 -6.65
C LEU A 52 -12.79 -7.84 -7.49
N ASP A 53 -13.67 -6.98 -6.97
CA ASP A 53 -14.89 -6.54 -7.63
C ASP A 53 -14.69 -5.14 -8.21
N VAL A 54 -14.65 -5.05 -9.54
CA VAL A 54 -14.39 -3.80 -10.27
C VAL A 54 -15.49 -2.77 -10.03
N GLU A 55 -16.76 -3.18 -9.94
CA GLU A 55 -17.87 -2.25 -9.74
C GLU A 55 -17.82 -1.65 -8.32
N ALA A 56 -17.50 -2.50 -7.33
CA ALA A 56 -17.23 -2.07 -5.97
C ALA A 56 -16.00 -1.15 -5.87
N ASP A 57 -14.97 -1.42 -6.67
CA ASP A 57 -13.74 -0.63 -6.68
C ASP A 57 -13.96 0.80 -7.19
N LEU A 58 -14.82 0.94 -8.19
CA LEU A 58 -15.22 2.23 -8.75
C LEU A 58 -16.13 3.03 -7.82
N ASP A 59 -16.96 2.37 -7.00
CA ASP A 59 -17.95 3.01 -6.17
C ASP A 59 -17.43 3.42 -4.78
N LYS A 60 -16.98 4.67 -4.69
CA LYS A 60 -16.43 5.29 -3.47
C LYS A 60 -17.49 5.85 -2.52
N THR A 61 -18.77 5.52 -2.70
CA THR A 61 -19.84 6.02 -1.81
C THR A 61 -19.67 5.49 -0.39
N PRO A 62 -19.78 6.36 0.65
CA PRO A 62 -19.77 5.92 2.04
C PRO A 62 -20.92 4.97 2.33
N ARG A 63 -20.63 3.82 2.96
CA ARG A 63 -21.62 2.80 3.29
C ARG A 63 -21.25 2.06 4.58
N PRO A 64 -22.23 1.50 5.31
CA PRO A 64 -21.97 0.81 6.57
C PRO A 64 -21.17 -0.50 6.39
N PHE A 65 -21.21 -1.11 5.21
CA PHE A 65 -20.48 -2.34 4.89
C PHE A 65 -19.89 -2.24 3.48
N SER A 66 -18.56 -2.34 3.39
CA SER A 66 -17.87 -2.46 2.11
C SER A 66 -17.98 -3.88 1.57
N PRO A 67 -17.95 -4.06 0.24
CA PRO A 67 -17.56 -5.33 -0.38
C PRO A 67 -16.21 -5.81 0.17
N ASP A 68 -16.04 -7.13 0.28
CA ASP A 68 -14.89 -7.74 0.93
C ASP A 68 -13.57 -7.27 0.26
N MET A 69 -12.54 -7.01 1.07
CA MET A 69 -11.19 -6.61 0.64
C MET A 69 -11.04 -5.25 -0.07
N CYS A 70 -12.10 -4.46 -0.20
CA CYS A 70 -12.07 -3.15 -0.84
C CYS A 70 -11.65 -2.03 0.14
N GLY A 71 -10.34 -1.77 0.24
CA GLY A 71 -9.72 -0.88 1.24
C GLY A 71 -9.96 0.62 1.05
N HIS A 72 -10.47 1.05 -0.10
CA HIS A 72 -10.88 2.44 -0.34
C HIS A 72 -12.23 2.79 0.30
N ALA A 73 -13.02 1.80 0.70
CA ALA A 73 -14.32 2.04 1.30
C ALA A 73 -14.17 2.49 2.76
N PRO A 74 -14.83 3.60 3.18
CA PRO A 74 -14.77 4.07 4.56
C PRO A 74 -15.22 2.99 5.55
N ASN A 75 -14.47 2.81 6.65
CA ASN A 75 -14.72 1.83 7.72
C ASN A 75 -14.61 0.34 7.34
N ASN A 76 -13.97 0.01 6.21
CA ASN A 76 -13.68 -1.39 5.92
C ASN A 76 -12.56 -1.91 6.84
N THR A 77 -12.87 -2.92 7.64
CA THR A 77 -11.95 -3.58 8.58
C THR A 77 -11.74 -5.06 8.25
N ARG A 78 -12.27 -5.53 7.11
CA ARG A 78 -12.21 -6.94 6.73
C ARG A 78 -10.95 -7.27 5.93
N GLY A 79 -9.99 -7.91 6.61
CA GLY A 79 -8.84 -8.56 5.97
C GLY A 79 -7.71 -7.61 5.61
N ALA A 80 -6.84 -8.07 4.70
CA ALA A 80 -5.69 -7.31 4.21
C ALA A 80 -6.12 -6.44 3.02
N VAL A 81 -6.96 -5.44 3.30
CA VAL A 81 -7.67 -4.61 2.32
C VAL A 81 -6.77 -3.83 1.36
N PHE A 82 -5.51 -3.62 1.73
CA PHE A 82 -4.50 -3.02 0.86
C PHE A 82 -3.61 -4.10 0.26
N ASN A 83 -3.49 -4.07 -1.05
CA ASN A 83 -2.58 -4.92 -1.80
C ASN A 83 -1.18 -4.28 -1.81
N THR A 84 -0.13 -5.08 -1.58
CA THR A 84 1.26 -4.56 -1.54
C THR A 84 2.03 -4.74 -2.85
N GLY A 85 1.34 -5.13 -3.91
CA GLY A 85 1.88 -5.30 -5.25
C GLY A 85 1.99 -3.99 -6.04
N VAL A 86 1.31 -2.91 -5.62
CA VAL A 86 1.59 -1.55 -6.10
C VAL A 86 1.53 -0.58 -4.93
N LEU A 87 2.66 0.06 -4.61
CA LEU A 87 2.76 1.02 -3.52
C LEU A 87 3.53 2.27 -3.97
N TRP A 88 3.11 3.42 -3.47
CA TRP A 88 3.82 4.68 -3.59
C TRP A 88 4.16 5.26 -2.22
N PHE A 89 5.38 5.76 -2.06
CA PHE A 89 5.88 6.39 -0.85
C PHE A 89 6.49 7.76 -1.16
N LYS A 90 6.05 8.78 -0.40
CA LYS A 90 6.71 10.07 -0.34
C LYS A 90 8.04 9.94 0.42
N SER A 91 9.06 10.65 -0.04
CA SER A 91 10.32 10.77 0.70
C SER A 91 10.15 11.72 1.88
N CYS A 92 9.75 11.18 3.03
CA CYS A 92 9.67 11.88 4.30
C CYS A 92 9.96 10.93 5.47
N ASP A 93 10.22 11.51 6.65
CA ASP A 93 10.57 10.75 7.85
C ASP A 93 9.49 9.73 8.25
N ASP A 94 8.21 10.07 8.09
CA ASP A 94 7.10 9.19 8.41
C ASP A 94 7.07 7.94 7.50
N ALA A 95 7.25 8.13 6.19
CA ALA A 95 7.30 7.05 5.22
C ALA A 95 8.54 6.16 5.40
N ILE A 96 9.70 6.76 5.73
CA ILE A 96 10.92 6.01 6.08
C ILE A 96 10.69 5.19 7.35
N GLY A 97 10.03 5.78 8.35
CA GLY A 97 9.65 5.11 9.59
C GLY A 97 8.69 3.94 9.35
N LEU A 98 7.68 4.13 8.50
CA LEU A 98 6.74 3.09 8.10
C LEU A 98 7.45 1.95 7.37
N ALA A 99 8.28 2.24 6.36
CA ALA A 99 9.03 1.23 5.63
C ALA A 99 9.95 0.41 6.55
N ARG A 100 10.58 1.04 7.53
CA ARG A 100 11.36 0.35 8.56
C ARG A 100 10.50 -0.58 9.42
N ARG A 101 9.37 -0.10 9.95
CA ARG A 101 8.47 -0.91 10.78
C ARG A 101 7.93 -2.10 9.98
N TRP A 102 7.57 -1.88 8.72
CA TRP A 102 7.11 -2.93 7.83
C TRP A 102 8.19 -3.98 7.57
N ALA A 103 9.42 -3.57 7.25
CA ALA A 103 10.55 -4.50 7.11
C ALA A 103 10.68 -5.36 8.38
N MET A 104 10.76 -4.75 9.56
CA MET A 104 10.90 -5.48 10.81
C MET A 104 9.72 -6.42 11.10
N ALA A 105 8.49 -5.99 10.83
CA ALA A 105 7.28 -6.81 11.00
C ALA A 105 7.33 -8.08 10.14
N THR A 106 7.93 -8.01 8.96
CA THR A 106 8.08 -9.19 8.07
C THR A 106 9.16 -10.18 8.49
N LEU A 107 9.95 -9.89 9.54
CA LEU A 107 10.87 -10.86 10.14
C LEU A 107 10.23 -11.71 11.25
N ASP A 108 9.11 -11.27 11.81
CA ASP A 108 8.38 -11.97 12.89
C ASP A 108 7.05 -12.57 12.38
N LEU A 109 7.08 -13.17 11.19
CA LEU A 109 5.92 -13.82 10.60
C LEU A 109 5.76 -15.22 11.22
N ARG A 110 4.83 -15.33 12.17
CA ARG A 110 4.57 -16.57 12.94
C ARG A 110 3.47 -17.46 12.37
N ASP A 111 2.66 -16.94 11.44
CA ASP A 111 1.54 -17.65 10.83
C ASP A 111 1.73 -17.71 9.30
N ALA A 112 1.36 -18.83 8.69
CA ALA A 112 1.43 -19.01 7.23
C ALA A 112 0.54 -18.03 6.43
N TYR A 113 -0.40 -17.36 7.11
CA TYR A 113 -1.29 -16.34 6.55
C TYR A 113 -0.84 -14.90 6.86
N ASN A 114 0.31 -14.72 7.53
CA ASN A 114 0.96 -13.43 7.72
C ASN A 114 2.11 -13.33 6.71
N ASP A 115 1.81 -12.90 5.49
CA ASP A 115 2.82 -12.49 4.52
C ASP A 115 3.15 -11.00 4.71
N ASP A 116 3.85 -10.39 3.75
CA ASP A 116 4.14 -8.96 3.84
C ASP A 116 2.94 -8.04 3.63
N GLN A 117 1.90 -8.50 2.91
CA GLN A 117 0.65 -7.77 2.81
C GLN A 117 -0.06 -7.74 4.16
N GLY A 118 -0.17 -8.87 4.84
CA GLY A 118 -0.73 -8.96 6.18
C GLY A 118 0.06 -8.12 7.20
N ALA A 119 1.39 -8.13 7.12
CA ALA A 119 2.24 -7.29 7.96
C ALA A 119 2.06 -5.79 7.67
N PHE A 120 1.91 -5.41 6.41
CA PHE A 120 1.68 -4.03 6.00
C PHE A 120 0.35 -3.49 6.53
N ASN A 121 -0.74 -4.24 6.31
CA ASN A 121 -2.08 -3.82 6.71
C ASN A 121 -2.24 -3.64 8.23
N LYS A 122 -1.43 -4.30 9.06
CA LYS A 122 -1.42 -4.10 10.52
C LYS A 122 -0.76 -2.79 10.97
N LEU A 123 -0.05 -2.11 10.07
CA LEU A 123 0.72 -0.90 10.36
C LEU A 123 0.07 0.39 9.83
N ILE A 124 -0.97 0.25 9.02
CA ILE A 124 -1.78 1.33 8.43
C ILE A 124 -3.05 1.50 9.25
#